data_AF-A0A529Y1C7-F1
#
_entry.id   AF-A0A529Y1C7-F1
#
_cell.length_a   1.000
_cell.length_b   1.000
_cell.length_c   1.000
_cell.angle_alpha   90.00
_cell.angle_beta   90.00
_cell.angle_gamma   90.00
#
_symmetry.space_group_name_H-M   'P 1'
#
loop_
_entity.id
_entity.type
_entity.pdbx_description
1 polymer ?
#
loop_
_entity_poly.entity_id
_entity_poly.type
_entity_poly.pdbx_seq_one_letter_code
_entity_poly.pdbx_strand_id
1 'polypeptide(L)'
;PSSRMVTSVAGFLDLLFGIEERSKYNFIHEYSAMRLGAVLELQGVEQAFTRTKQRNNSLLDATGKPVSEMAITAHLAGLSRDAYETMFSLDDDTLEAGGEAILESRGDLGKLLFTASAGLGHATEKLNALEAEADALHRKQAQGTEIALLKKRLADLKSRRDEIDTLASTYEGLESEHREAAQQYESIVNERAVLVARLEAIA
;
A
#
# COMPACT_ATOMS: atom_id res chain seq x y z
N PRO A 1 6.84 40.17 -22.96
CA PRO A 1 7.46 38.94 -23.52
C PRO A 1 7.09 37.66 -22.74
N SER A 2 7.12 37.66 -21.39
CA SER A 2 6.80 36.48 -20.56
C SER A 2 5.40 35.91 -20.73
N SER A 3 4.38 36.75 -20.95
CA SER A 3 2.98 36.28 -20.99
C SER A 3 2.67 35.30 -22.13
N ARG A 4 3.40 35.32 -23.26
CA ARG A 4 3.11 34.43 -24.40
C ARG A 4 3.70 33.03 -24.24
N MET A 5 4.85 32.87 -23.58
CA MET A 5 5.47 31.56 -23.35
C MET A 5 4.67 30.72 -22.35
N VAL A 6 4.16 31.35 -21.29
CA VAL A 6 3.31 30.68 -20.28
C VAL A 6 2.02 30.16 -20.91
N THR A 7 1.42 30.91 -21.84
CA THR A 7 0.19 30.48 -22.53
C THR A 7 0.43 29.33 -23.51
N SER A 8 1.60 29.28 -24.19
CA SER A 8 1.93 28.16 -25.08
C SER A 8 2.19 26.86 -24.34
N VAL A 9 2.87 26.91 -23.19
CA VAL A 9 3.13 25.73 -22.36
C VAL A 9 1.84 25.21 -21.74
N ALA A 10 1.00 26.11 -21.21
CA ALA A 10 -0.32 25.74 -20.70
C ALA A 10 -1.19 25.09 -21.79
N GLY A 11 -1.19 25.63 -23.01
CA GLY A 11 -1.90 25.03 -24.15
C GLY A 11 -1.34 23.67 -24.57
N PHE A 12 -0.03 23.46 -24.47
CA PHE A 12 0.59 22.17 -24.73
C PHE A 12 0.26 21.13 -23.66
N LEU A 13 0.30 21.49 -22.37
CA LEU A 13 -0.12 20.61 -21.28
C LEU A 13 -1.61 20.28 -21.37
N ASP A 14 -2.44 21.27 -21.69
CA ASP A 14 -3.88 21.07 -21.90
C ASP A 14 -4.16 20.13 -23.09
N LEU A 15 -3.34 20.17 -24.15
CA LEU A 15 -3.44 19.21 -25.25
C LEU A 15 -3.12 17.78 -24.79
N LEU A 16 -2.04 17.60 -24.03
CA LEU A 16 -1.59 16.27 -23.59
C LEU A 16 -2.50 15.65 -22.53
N PHE A 17 -2.94 16.44 -21.55
CA PHE A 17 -3.59 15.96 -20.33
C PHE A 17 -5.06 16.35 -20.20
N GLY A 18 -5.57 17.23 -21.07
CA GLY A 18 -6.92 17.75 -21.00
C GLY A 18 -7.00 19.20 -20.53
N ILE A 19 -8.00 19.93 -21.01
CA ILE A 19 -8.26 21.32 -20.61
C ILE A 19 -8.99 21.29 -19.25
N GLU A 20 -8.44 21.95 -18.23
CA GLU A 20 -9.04 22.02 -16.91
C GLU A 20 -10.42 22.73 -16.91
N GLU A 21 -11.34 22.26 -16.05
CA GLU A 21 -12.69 22.83 -15.93
C GLU A 21 -12.65 24.33 -15.56
N ARG A 22 -11.73 24.72 -14.67
CA ARG A 22 -11.47 26.09 -14.23
C ARG A 22 -10.23 26.72 -14.90
N SER A 23 -10.24 26.82 -16.22
CA SER A 23 -9.19 27.54 -16.95
C SER A 23 -9.22 29.06 -16.63
N LYS A 24 -8.08 29.63 -16.25
CA LYS A 24 -7.92 31.07 -15.93
C LYS A 24 -7.97 31.99 -17.17
N TYR A 25 -8.09 31.43 -18.38
CA TYR A 25 -7.93 32.16 -19.66
C TYR A 25 -9.24 32.69 -20.27
N ASN A 26 -10.27 32.93 -19.47
CA ASN A 26 -11.60 33.33 -19.94
C ASN A 26 -11.72 34.80 -20.43
N PHE A 27 -10.64 35.42 -20.89
CA PHE A 27 -10.60 36.86 -21.13
C PHE A 27 -10.89 37.28 -22.58
N ILE A 28 -10.97 36.35 -23.55
CA ILE A 28 -11.02 36.72 -24.99
C ILE A 28 -12.14 36.02 -25.80
N HIS A 29 -12.52 34.77 -25.50
CA HIS A 29 -13.55 34.02 -26.27
C HIS A 29 -14.47 33.17 -25.36
N GLU A 30 -15.72 32.94 -25.78
CA GLU A 30 -16.63 32.00 -25.11
C GLU A 30 -16.03 30.58 -25.04
N TYR A 31 -16.15 29.93 -23.88
CA TYR A 31 -15.61 28.58 -23.63
C TYR A 31 -16.05 27.52 -24.65
N SER A 32 -17.20 27.70 -25.30
CA SER A 32 -17.75 26.81 -26.34
C SER A 32 -16.92 26.77 -27.62
N ALA A 33 -16.06 27.76 -27.86
CA ALA A 33 -15.26 27.88 -29.09
C ALA A 33 -13.77 27.54 -28.91
N MET A 34 -13.31 27.23 -27.69
CA MET A 34 -11.90 26.95 -27.43
C MET A 34 -11.47 25.61 -28.03
N ARG A 35 -10.49 25.67 -28.94
CA ARG A 35 -9.87 24.50 -29.57
C ARG A 35 -8.34 24.63 -29.50
N LEU A 36 -7.68 23.54 -29.17
CA LEU A 36 -6.22 23.40 -29.18
C LEU A 36 -5.87 22.38 -30.27
N GLY A 37 -5.21 22.83 -31.33
CA GLY A 37 -4.75 21.97 -32.41
C GLY A 37 -3.24 21.78 -32.36
N ALA A 38 -2.78 20.56 -32.58
CA ALA A 38 -1.35 20.26 -32.71
C ALA A 38 -1.11 19.03 -33.57
N VAL A 39 0.10 18.93 -34.11
CA VAL A 39 0.60 17.71 -34.77
C VAL A 39 1.64 17.11 -33.84
N LEU A 40 1.43 15.84 -33.47
CA LEU A 40 2.34 15.07 -32.62
C LEU A 40 2.96 13.97 -33.45
N GLU A 41 4.28 13.84 -33.39
CA GLU A 41 4.97 12.68 -33.94
C GLU A 41 4.95 11.57 -32.87
N LEU A 42 4.22 10.49 -33.15
CA LEU A 42 4.07 9.35 -32.27
C LEU A 42 4.62 8.12 -32.99
N GLN A 43 5.68 7.50 -32.45
CA GLN A 43 6.33 6.31 -33.04
C GLN A 43 6.77 6.53 -34.51
N GLY A 44 7.27 7.73 -34.83
CA GLY A 44 7.72 8.08 -36.19
C GLY A 44 6.59 8.41 -37.17
N VAL A 45 5.34 8.53 -36.69
CA VAL A 45 4.17 8.89 -37.49
C VAL A 45 3.57 10.18 -36.98
N GLU A 46 3.47 11.18 -37.85
CA GLU A 46 2.77 12.43 -37.54
C GLU A 46 1.26 12.21 -37.48
N GLN A 47 0.66 12.66 -36.39
CA GLN A 47 -0.77 12.60 -36.14
C GLN A 47 -1.27 13.97 -35.70
N ALA A 48 -2.28 14.48 -36.41
CA ALA A 48 -2.93 15.74 -36.05
C ALA A 48 -4.06 15.48 -35.05
N PHE A 49 -4.04 16.23 -33.96
CA PHE A 49 -5.05 16.21 -32.90
C PHE A 49 -5.65 17.58 -32.72
N THR A 50 -6.95 17.60 -32.40
CA THR A 50 -7.65 18.80 -31.94
C THR A 50 -8.37 18.49 -30.64
N ARG A 51 -8.06 19.23 -29.58
CA ARG A 51 -8.75 19.13 -28.29
C ARG A 51 -9.73 20.28 -28.11
N THR A 52 -10.92 19.98 -27.62
CA THR A 52 -11.98 20.95 -27.33
C THR A 52 -12.31 20.93 -25.85
N LYS A 53 -12.84 22.04 -25.31
CA LYS A 53 -13.24 22.09 -23.90
C LYS A 53 -14.59 21.38 -23.69
N GLN A 54 -14.56 20.05 -23.64
CA GLN A 54 -15.71 19.19 -23.37
C GLN A 54 -15.36 18.15 -22.30
N ARG A 55 -16.35 17.73 -21.51
CA ARG A 55 -16.14 16.76 -20.42
C ARG A 55 -15.82 15.35 -20.94
N ASN A 56 -16.41 14.98 -22.07
CA ASN A 56 -16.24 13.68 -22.74
C ASN A 56 -15.91 13.92 -24.22
N ASN A 57 -15.23 12.97 -24.87
CA ASN A 57 -14.92 13.03 -26.31
C ASN A 57 -14.19 14.32 -26.72
N SER A 58 -13.34 14.82 -25.81
CA SER A 58 -12.69 16.12 -25.94
C SER A 58 -11.59 16.15 -27.00
N LEU A 59 -10.98 14.98 -27.27
CA LEU A 59 -9.88 14.80 -28.21
C LEU A 59 -10.41 14.29 -29.56
N LEU A 60 -10.02 14.97 -30.63
CA LEU A 60 -10.43 14.68 -32.00
C LEU A 60 -9.22 14.37 -32.88
N ASP A 61 -9.40 13.50 -33.86
CA ASP A 61 -8.40 13.23 -34.91
C ASP A 61 -8.41 14.28 -36.04
N ALA A 62 -7.54 14.09 -37.04
CA ALA A 62 -7.44 14.94 -38.22
C ALA A 62 -8.75 15.07 -39.02
N THR A 63 -9.67 14.11 -38.88
CA THR A 63 -10.99 14.12 -39.54
C THR A 63 -12.08 14.75 -38.68
N GLY A 64 -11.74 15.21 -37.47
CA GLY A 64 -12.67 15.78 -36.51
C GLY A 64 -13.50 14.74 -35.74
N LYS A 65 -13.11 13.46 -35.78
CA LYS A 65 -13.79 12.40 -35.04
C LYS A 65 -13.21 12.24 -33.64
N PRO A 66 -14.05 12.01 -32.62
CA PRO A 66 -13.56 11.71 -31.28
C PRO A 66 -12.67 10.47 -31.24
N VAL A 67 -11.55 10.60 -30.56
CA VAL A 67 -10.61 9.51 -30.27
C VAL A 67 -10.44 9.35 -28.77
N SER A 68 -10.01 8.15 -28.37
CA SER A 68 -9.70 7.86 -26.97
C SER A 68 -8.52 8.71 -26.50
N GLU A 69 -8.57 9.18 -25.25
CA GLU A 69 -7.44 9.83 -24.58
C GLU A 69 -6.17 8.95 -24.60
N MET A 70 -6.35 7.62 -24.68
CA MET A 70 -5.26 6.65 -24.83
C MET A 70 -4.40 6.88 -26.08
N ALA A 71 -4.92 7.56 -27.11
CA ALA A 71 -4.16 7.88 -28.31
C ALA A 71 -2.93 8.76 -28.01
N ILE A 72 -2.97 9.55 -26.95
CA ILE A 72 -1.84 10.37 -26.49
C ILE A 72 -1.23 9.76 -25.23
N THR A 73 -2.04 9.38 -24.23
CA THR A 73 -1.52 8.98 -22.90
C THR A 73 -0.70 7.69 -22.92
N ALA A 74 -0.94 6.77 -23.88
CA ALA A 74 -0.11 5.58 -24.06
C ALA A 74 1.35 5.90 -24.38
N HIS A 75 1.62 7.06 -24.97
CA HIS A 75 2.97 7.52 -25.31
C HIS A 75 3.64 8.33 -24.18
N LEU A 76 2.90 8.65 -23.12
CA LEU A 76 3.41 9.42 -21.97
C LEU A 76 4.03 8.53 -20.88
N ALA A 77 4.15 7.21 -21.12
CA ALA A 77 4.76 6.25 -20.20
C ALA A 77 4.20 6.29 -18.75
N GLY A 78 2.93 6.66 -18.59
CA GLY A 78 2.26 6.77 -17.29
C GLY A 78 2.54 8.05 -16.51
N LEU A 79 3.20 9.05 -17.11
CA LEU A 79 3.42 10.34 -16.48
C LEU A 79 2.08 11.08 -16.25
N SER A 80 1.92 11.65 -15.06
CA SER A 80 0.84 12.58 -14.75
C SER A 80 1.17 13.99 -15.25
N ARG A 81 0.16 14.86 -15.33
CA ARG A 81 0.33 16.28 -15.68
C ARG A 81 1.36 16.96 -14.78
N ASP A 82 1.20 16.82 -13.46
CA ASP A 82 2.09 17.43 -12.46
C ASP A 82 3.53 16.90 -12.59
N ALA A 83 3.69 15.60 -12.83
CA ALA A 83 5.00 15.00 -13.06
C ALA A 83 5.64 15.58 -14.33
N TYR A 84 4.88 15.70 -15.43
CA TYR A 84 5.38 16.28 -16.68
C TYR A 84 5.77 17.76 -16.53
N GLU A 85 4.95 18.56 -15.85
CA GLU A 85 5.22 19.98 -15.58
C GLU A 85 6.48 20.17 -14.73
N THR A 86 6.65 19.33 -13.71
CA THR A 86 7.86 19.34 -12.85
C THR A 86 9.10 18.89 -13.64
N MET A 87 8.98 17.89 -14.52
CA MET A 87 10.08 17.33 -15.29
C MET A 87 10.65 18.26 -16.35
N PHE A 88 9.76 18.96 -17.05
CA PHE A 88 10.12 19.82 -18.17
C PHE A 88 10.19 21.30 -17.78
N SER A 89 10.09 21.60 -16.48
CA SER A 89 10.24 22.90 -15.82
C SER A 89 10.56 24.04 -16.79
N LEU A 90 9.51 24.78 -17.14
CA LEU A 90 9.57 25.83 -18.16
C LEU A 90 9.51 27.25 -17.56
N ASP A 91 9.73 27.37 -16.25
CA ASP A 91 9.82 28.64 -15.52
C ASP A 91 10.88 28.54 -14.42
N ASP A 92 11.75 29.55 -14.28
CA ASP A 92 12.92 29.52 -13.37
C ASP A 92 12.50 29.25 -11.90
N ASP A 93 11.36 29.80 -11.47
CA ASP A 93 10.81 29.58 -10.13
C ASP A 93 10.33 28.11 -9.92
N THR A 94 9.85 27.46 -10.97
CA THR A 94 9.42 26.05 -10.93
C THR A 94 10.59 25.07 -10.99
N LEU A 95 11.76 25.52 -11.50
CA LEU A 95 12.96 24.70 -11.58
C LEU A 95 13.60 24.53 -10.20
N GLU A 96 13.66 25.61 -9.43
CA GLU A 96 14.16 25.58 -8.05
C GLU A 96 13.21 24.80 -7.15
N ALA A 97 11.91 25.07 -7.23
CA ALA A 97 10.89 24.31 -6.50
C ALA A 97 10.83 22.83 -6.92
N GLY A 98 10.99 22.52 -8.21
CA GLY A 98 11.04 21.15 -8.73
C GLY A 98 12.30 20.41 -8.28
N GLY A 99 13.45 21.08 -8.27
CA GLY A 99 14.70 20.56 -7.73
C GLY A 99 14.62 20.30 -6.22
N GLU A 100 14.02 21.21 -5.48
CA GLU A 100 13.80 21.07 -4.04
C GLU A 100 12.80 19.95 -3.73
N ALA A 101 11.72 19.82 -4.51
CA ALA A 101 10.79 18.69 -4.42
C ALA A 101 11.45 17.34 -4.76
N ILE A 102 12.38 17.29 -5.72
CA ILE A 102 13.18 16.08 -6.02
C ILE A 102 14.09 15.72 -4.85
N LEU A 103 14.69 16.71 -4.17
CA LEU A 103 15.53 16.52 -2.99
C LEU A 103 14.74 16.10 -1.75
N GLU A 104 13.56 16.71 -1.53
CA GLU A 104 12.67 16.40 -0.40
C GLU A 104 11.94 15.07 -0.57
N SER A 105 11.56 14.70 -1.80
CA SER A 105 10.88 13.44 -2.13
C SER A 105 11.81 12.23 -2.10
N ARG A 106 12.83 12.20 -1.23
CA ARG A 106 13.75 11.07 -0.91
C ARG A 106 13.80 9.93 -1.95
N GLY A 107 14.09 10.26 -3.21
CA GLY A 107 14.29 9.28 -4.28
C GLY A 107 13.05 8.73 -4.99
N ASP A 108 11.81 9.03 -4.60
CA ASP A 108 10.63 8.38 -5.19
C ASP A 108 10.24 9.01 -6.55
N LEU A 109 10.23 10.34 -6.63
CA LEU A 109 9.98 11.05 -7.88
C LEU A 109 11.15 10.90 -8.87
N GLY A 110 12.40 10.92 -8.37
CA GLY A 110 13.59 10.65 -9.17
C GLY A 110 13.63 9.22 -9.72
N LYS A 111 13.12 8.24 -8.97
CA LYS A 111 12.98 6.86 -9.42
C LYS A 111 11.88 6.73 -10.48
N LEU A 112 10.74 7.40 -10.32
CA LEU A 112 9.68 7.46 -11.35
C LEU A 112 10.22 8.06 -12.67
N LEU A 113 11.00 9.13 -12.59
CA LEU A 113 11.62 9.80 -13.74
C LEU A 113 12.63 8.92 -14.49
N PHE A 114 13.52 8.27 -13.74
CA PHE A 114 14.50 7.33 -14.30
C PHE A 114 13.83 6.09 -14.90
N THR A 115 12.72 5.65 -14.30
CA THR A 115 11.97 4.48 -14.77
C THR A 115 11.13 4.81 -16.01
N ALA A 116 10.50 5.98 -16.07
CA ALA A 116 9.73 6.45 -17.22
C ALA A 116 10.63 6.66 -18.44
N SER A 117 11.80 7.29 -18.27
CA SER A 117 12.79 7.46 -19.35
C SER A 117 13.41 6.14 -19.82
N ALA A 118 13.51 5.13 -18.96
CA ALA A 118 13.96 3.78 -19.32
C ALA A 118 12.85 2.87 -19.90
N GLY A 119 11.60 3.34 -19.97
CA GLY A 119 10.46 2.53 -20.44
C GLY A 119 10.07 1.40 -19.49
N LEU A 120 10.44 1.48 -18.20
CA LEU A 120 10.30 0.42 -17.21
C LEU A 120 9.07 0.60 -16.29
N GLY A 121 8.02 1.31 -16.72
CA GLY A 121 6.84 1.58 -15.89
C GLY A 121 6.27 0.35 -15.17
N HIS A 122 6.28 -0.81 -15.85
CA HIS A 122 5.87 -2.10 -15.28
C HIS A 122 6.75 -2.63 -14.13
N ALA A 123 8.03 -2.25 -14.09
CA ALA A 123 8.94 -2.63 -13.01
C ALA A 123 8.62 -1.87 -11.72
N THR A 124 8.19 -0.61 -11.81
CA THR A 124 7.74 0.18 -10.65
C THR A 124 6.45 -0.37 -10.07
N GLU A 125 5.48 -0.74 -10.90
CA GLU A 125 4.25 -1.39 -10.44
C GLU A 125 4.56 -2.68 -9.66
N LYS A 126 5.49 -3.50 -10.16
CA LYS A 126 5.96 -4.71 -9.46
C LYS A 126 6.71 -4.41 -8.17
N LEU A 127 7.56 -3.39 -8.16
CA LEU A 127 8.28 -2.97 -6.95
C LEU A 127 7.31 -2.48 -5.87
N ASN A 128 6.34 -1.65 -6.24
CA ASN A 128 5.32 -1.16 -5.30
C ASN A 128 4.46 -2.30 -4.76
N ALA A 129 4.12 -3.29 -5.59
CA ALA A 129 3.41 -4.49 -5.14
C ALA A 129 4.24 -5.32 -4.16
N LEU A 130 5.54 -5.51 -4.43
CA LEU A 130 6.47 -6.20 -3.53
C LEU A 130 6.68 -5.45 -2.21
N GLU A 131 6.78 -4.11 -2.26
CA GLU A 131 6.87 -3.28 -1.06
C GLU A 131 5.59 -3.38 -0.22
N ALA A 132 4.41 -3.37 -0.84
CA ALA A 132 3.14 -3.56 -0.14
C ALA A 132 3.02 -4.95 0.50
N GLU A 133 3.48 -6.00 -0.20
CA GLU A 133 3.50 -7.37 0.32
C GLU A 133 4.46 -7.48 1.53
N ALA A 134 5.66 -6.92 1.41
CA ALA A 134 6.63 -6.87 2.49
C ALA A 134 6.10 -6.10 3.71
N ASP A 135 5.41 -4.99 3.48
CA ASP A 135 4.78 -4.17 4.52
C ASP A 135 3.63 -4.89 5.24
N ALA A 136 2.86 -5.71 4.52
CA ALA A 136 1.80 -6.54 5.10
C ALA A 136 2.38 -7.64 6.01
N LEU A 137 3.53 -8.21 5.60
CA LEU A 137 4.26 -9.20 6.39
C LEU A 137 4.86 -8.57 7.64
N HIS A 138 5.56 -7.44 7.50
CA HIS A 138 6.27 -6.81 8.61
C HIS A 138 6.57 -5.33 8.38
N ARG A 139 6.05 -4.49 9.28
CA ARG A 139 6.38 -3.07 9.36
C ARG A 139 6.82 -2.70 10.78
N LYS A 140 7.87 -1.87 10.88
CA LYS A 140 8.40 -1.40 12.17
C LYS A 140 7.28 -0.67 12.94
N GLN A 141 6.98 -1.16 14.15
CA GLN A 141 5.92 -0.66 15.05
C GLN A 141 4.46 -0.93 14.64
N ALA A 142 4.20 -1.66 13.56
CA ALA A 142 2.84 -2.07 13.24
C ALA A 142 2.39 -3.25 14.11
N GLN A 143 1.20 -3.14 14.72
CA GLN A 143 0.60 -4.18 15.57
C GLN A 143 -0.31 -5.14 14.79
N GLY A 144 -0.63 -4.81 13.53
CA GLY A 144 -1.58 -5.56 12.70
C GLY A 144 -0.96 -6.43 11.60
N THR A 145 0.36 -6.42 11.43
CA THR A 145 1.05 -7.25 10.41
C THR A 145 1.04 -8.72 10.80
N GLU A 146 1.17 -9.62 9.82
CA GLU A 146 1.10 -11.07 10.04
C GLU A 146 2.10 -11.55 11.11
N ILE A 147 3.36 -11.08 11.06
CA ILE A 147 4.38 -11.44 12.06
C ILE A 147 4.02 -10.92 13.46
N ALA A 148 3.37 -9.75 13.57
CA ALA A 148 2.96 -9.19 14.86
C ALA A 148 1.86 -10.04 15.50
N LEU A 149 0.89 -10.48 14.70
CA LEU A 149 -0.18 -11.39 15.13
C LEU A 149 0.38 -12.75 15.55
N LEU A 150 1.31 -13.32 14.77
CA LEU A 150 1.97 -14.59 15.10
C LEU A 150 2.78 -14.50 16.39
N LYS A 151 3.53 -13.41 16.61
CA LYS A 151 4.25 -13.16 17.87
C LYS A 151 3.31 -13.09 19.06
N LYS A 152 2.18 -12.38 18.93
CA LYS A 152 1.15 -12.29 19.98
C LYS A 152 0.56 -13.66 20.29
N ARG A 153 0.22 -14.45 19.26
CA ARG A 153 -0.29 -15.82 19.44
C ARG A 153 0.72 -16.74 20.09
N LEU A 154 1.99 -16.62 19.74
CA LEU A 154 3.08 -17.38 20.37
C LEU A 154 3.24 -17.02 21.86
N ALA A 155 3.12 -15.75 22.22
CA ALA A 155 3.15 -15.33 23.62
C ALA A 155 1.96 -15.90 24.42
N ASP A 156 0.74 -15.85 23.85
CA ASP A 156 -0.46 -16.44 24.45
C ASP A 156 -0.30 -17.96 24.66
N LEU A 157 0.18 -18.68 23.65
CA LEU A 157 0.45 -20.11 23.76
C LEU A 157 1.52 -20.44 24.81
N LYS A 158 2.57 -19.61 24.95
CA LYS A 158 3.56 -19.77 26.01
C LYS A 158 2.96 -19.55 27.40
N SER A 159 2.12 -18.52 27.58
CA SER A 159 1.42 -18.28 28.85
C SER A 159 0.54 -19.47 29.22
N ARG A 160 -0.26 -19.96 28.28
CA ARG A 160 -1.13 -21.13 28.50
C ARG A 160 -0.34 -22.39 28.81
N ARG A 161 0.80 -22.58 28.14
CA ARG A 161 1.72 -23.68 28.48
C ARG A 161 2.16 -23.52 29.93
N ASP A 162 2.68 -22.36 30.31
CA ASP A 162 3.23 -22.12 31.65
C ASP A 162 2.16 -22.24 32.76
N GLU A 163 0.89 -21.94 32.46
CA GLU A 163 -0.25 -22.17 33.37
C GLU A 163 -0.59 -23.65 33.60
N ILE A 164 -0.39 -24.48 32.57
CA ILE A 164 -0.65 -25.92 32.62
C ILE A 164 0.58 -26.68 33.10
N ASP A 165 1.77 -26.12 32.89
CA ASP A 165 3.06 -26.75 33.19
C ASP A 165 3.18 -26.93 34.71
N THR A 166 2.87 -28.15 35.15
CA THR A 166 3.04 -28.57 36.53
C THR A 166 4.49 -29.02 36.65
N LEU A 167 5.28 -28.26 37.42
CA LEU A 167 6.68 -28.60 37.69
C LEU A 167 6.79 -30.06 38.12
N ALA A 168 7.70 -30.82 37.53
CA ALA A 168 7.88 -32.24 37.84
C ALA A 168 8.00 -32.51 39.36
N SER A 169 8.64 -31.61 40.10
CA SER A 169 8.75 -31.67 41.56
C SER A 169 7.41 -31.50 42.30
N THR A 170 6.49 -30.69 41.76
CA THR A 170 5.14 -30.53 42.32
C THR A 170 4.27 -31.75 42.06
N TYR A 171 4.42 -32.37 40.88
CA TYR A 171 3.77 -33.63 40.56
C TYR A 171 4.27 -34.77 41.45
N GLU A 172 5.59 -34.90 41.61
CA GLU A 172 6.20 -35.89 42.52
C GLU A 172 5.73 -35.71 43.97
N GLY A 173 5.63 -34.47 44.45
CA GLY A 173 5.10 -34.16 45.78
C GLY A 173 3.63 -34.59 45.94
N LEU A 174 2.78 -34.22 44.98
CA LEU A 174 1.36 -34.62 44.96
C LEU A 174 1.18 -36.14 44.89
N GLU A 175 2.03 -36.84 44.12
CA GLU A 175 1.99 -38.30 44.02
C GLU A 175 2.44 -38.96 45.33
N SER A 176 3.44 -38.39 46.01
CA SER A 176 3.88 -38.85 47.34
C SER A 176 2.77 -38.66 48.39
N GLU A 177 2.16 -37.48 48.46
CA GLU A 177 1.02 -37.20 49.35
C GLU A 177 -0.16 -38.15 49.07
N HIS A 178 -0.49 -38.37 47.80
CA HIS A 178 -1.53 -39.32 47.42
C HIS A 178 -1.20 -40.74 47.90
N ARG A 179 0.06 -41.17 47.75
CA ARG A 179 0.51 -42.51 48.16
C ARG A 179 0.45 -42.68 49.68
N GLU A 180 0.87 -41.67 50.44
CA GLU A 180 0.78 -41.67 51.90
C GLU A 180 -0.67 -41.70 52.39
N ALA A 181 -1.54 -40.87 51.80
CA ALA A 181 -2.96 -40.84 52.13
C ALA A 181 -3.65 -42.18 51.82
N ALA A 182 -3.30 -42.82 50.70
CA ALA A 182 -3.81 -44.14 50.35
C ALA A 182 -3.36 -45.23 51.35
N GLN A 183 -2.10 -45.21 51.77
CA GLN A 183 -1.59 -46.15 52.78
C GLN A 183 -2.27 -45.96 54.14
N GLN A 184 -2.48 -44.72 54.57
CA GLN A 184 -3.20 -44.41 55.81
C GLN A 184 -4.66 -44.85 55.75
N TYR A 185 -5.33 -44.66 54.61
CA TYR A 185 -6.69 -45.15 54.41
C TYR A 185 -6.75 -46.68 54.52
N GLU A 186 -5.83 -47.38 53.85
CA GLU A 186 -5.77 -48.84 53.85
C GLU A 186 -5.46 -49.40 55.26
N SER A 187 -4.58 -48.75 56.03
CA SER A 187 -4.31 -49.15 57.42
C SER A 187 -5.55 -48.98 58.30
N ILE A 188 -6.27 -47.86 58.20
CA ILE A 188 -7.51 -47.60 58.97
C ILE A 188 -8.60 -48.62 58.60
N VAL A 189 -8.74 -48.95 57.32
CA VAL A 189 -9.70 -49.97 56.86
C VAL A 189 -9.36 -51.33 57.45
N ASN A 190 -8.08 -51.71 57.46
CA ASN A 190 -7.62 -52.97 58.03
C ASN A 190 -7.82 -53.01 59.56
N GLU A 191 -7.48 -51.94 60.28
CA GLU A 191 -7.73 -51.82 61.71
C GLU A 191 -9.22 -51.95 62.04
N ARG A 192 -10.08 -51.27 61.28
CA ARG A 192 -11.53 -51.38 61.41
C ARG A 192 -12.02 -52.81 61.18
N ALA A 193 -11.52 -53.50 60.15
CA ALA A 193 -11.88 -54.89 59.86
C ALA A 193 -11.50 -55.82 61.01
N VAL A 194 -10.31 -55.65 61.60
CA VAL A 194 -9.85 -56.42 62.76
C VAL A 194 -10.73 -56.15 63.99
N LEU A 195 -11.10 -54.90 64.25
CA LEU A 195 -11.98 -54.54 65.37
C LEU A 195 -13.39 -55.11 65.22
N VAL A 196 -13.96 -55.08 64.01
CA VAL A 196 -15.26 -55.69 63.72
C VAL A 196 -15.23 -57.21 63.95
N ALA A 197 -14.21 -57.90 63.44
CA ALA A 197 -14.05 -59.33 63.65
C ALA A 197 -13.90 -59.70 65.15
N ARG A 198 -13.24 -58.86 65.95
CA ARG A 198 -13.14 -59.05 67.40
C ARG A 198 -14.47 -58.84 68.13
N LEU A 199 -15.28 -57.87 67.69
CA LEU A 199 -16.62 -57.65 68.24
C LEU A 199 -17.55 -58.83 67.93
N GLU A 200 -17.50 -59.36 66.71
CA GLU A 200 -18.26 -60.55 66.31
C GLU A 200 -17.85 -61.82 67.08
N ALA A 201 -16.59 -61.91 67.52
CA ALA A 201 -16.12 -63.05 68.32
C ALA A 201 -16.50 -62.98 69.81
N ILE A 202 -16.96 -61.82 70.30
CA ILE A 202 -17.36 -61.59 71.70
C ILE A 202 -18.89 -61.62 71.85
N ALA A 203 -19.64 -61.44 70.76
CA ALA A 203 -21.10 -61.54 70.69
C ALA A 203 -21.56 -63.00 70.53
#